data_AF-A0AAE6IWS4-F1
#
_entry.id   AF-A0AAE6IWS4-F1
#
_cell.length_a   1.000
_cell.length_b   1.000
_cell.length_c   1.000
_cell.angle_alpha   90.00
_cell.angle_beta   90.00
_cell.angle_gamma   90.00
#
_symmetry.space_group_name_H-M   'P 1'
#
loop_
_entity.id
_entity.type
_entity.pdbx_description
1 polymer ?
#
loop_
_entity_poly.entity_id
_entity_poly.type
_entity_poly.pdbx_seq_one_letter_code
_entity_poly.pdbx_strand_id
1 'polypeptide(L)'
;MVYLAKKGNVVVHHTSKKAMLEMDGIAKADMEISDEEFEKAGCLARIIGGKIVIGKTEDEKKTEENAERILFLKNCLAETDYIAAKIAEGEATAEDYADKIAQRKAWRKEISELESA
;
A
#
# COMPACT_ATOMS: atom_id res chain seq x y z
N MET A 1 5.06 25.60 -4.06
CA MET A 1 4.32 25.43 -2.79
C MET A 1 2.88 25.11 -3.13
N VAL A 2 2.30 24.13 -2.45
CA VAL A 2 0.90 23.74 -2.58
C VAL A 2 0.15 24.20 -1.33
N TYR A 3 -0.91 24.95 -1.55
CA TYR A 3 -1.84 25.42 -0.52
C TYR A 3 -3.02 24.45 -0.49
N LEU A 4 -3.38 23.98 0.71
CA LEU A 4 -4.45 23.01 0.95
C LEU A 4 -5.49 23.63 1.87
N ALA A 5 -6.77 23.45 1.56
CA ALA A 5 -7.87 23.93 2.39
C ALA A 5 -9.09 23.02 2.32
N LYS A 6 -9.83 22.95 3.42
CA LYS A 6 -11.10 22.25 3.50
C LYS A 6 -12.21 23.12 2.92
N LYS A 7 -12.98 22.55 2.00
CA LYS A 7 -14.21 23.17 1.48
C LYS A 7 -15.34 22.16 1.63
N GLY A 8 -16.09 22.25 2.72
CA GLY A 8 -17.04 21.20 3.09
C GLY A 8 -16.32 19.89 3.39
N ASN A 9 -16.64 18.82 2.65
CA ASN A 9 -16.07 17.49 2.84
C ASN A 9 -14.94 17.13 1.86
N VAL A 10 -14.44 18.11 1.10
CA VAL A 10 -13.33 17.92 0.14
C VAL A 10 -12.13 18.78 0.50
N VAL A 11 -10.95 18.35 0.06
CA VAL A 11 -9.73 19.14 0.11
C VAL A 11 -9.53 19.80 -1.25
N VAL A 12 -9.40 21.12 -1.25
CA VAL A 12 -9.00 21.91 -2.41
C VAL A 12 -7.51 22.18 -2.29
N HIS A 13 -6.77 21.96 -3.38
CA HIS A 13 -5.35 22.26 -3.46
C HIS A 13 -5.06 23.24 -4.61
N HIS A 14 -4.18 24.20 -4.39
CA HIS A 14 -3.76 25.15 -5.42
C HIS A 14 -2.27 25.46 -5.29
N THR A 15 -1.58 25.71 -6.40
CA THR A 15 -0.18 26.17 -6.42
C THR A 15 -0.01 27.69 -6.18
N SER A 16 -1.11 28.41 -6.00
CA SER A 16 -1.14 29.87 -5.80
C SER A 16 -2.13 30.21 -4.71
N LYS A 17 -1.64 30.84 -3.63
CA LYS A 17 -2.46 31.29 -2.51
C LYS A 17 -3.53 32.28 -2.96
N LYS A 18 -3.15 33.23 -3.82
CA LYS A 18 -4.08 34.24 -4.34
C LYS A 18 -5.26 33.60 -5.08
N ALA A 19 -4.96 32.65 -5.96
CA ALA A 19 -5.98 31.95 -6.73
C ALA A 19 -6.91 31.11 -5.84
N MET A 20 -6.37 30.44 -4.81
CA MET A 20 -7.19 29.74 -3.81
C MET A 20 -8.18 30.70 -3.10
N LEU A 21 -7.73 31.89 -2.72
CA LEU A 21 -8.59 32.84 -2.00
C LEU A 21 -9.67 33.44 -2.93
N GLU A 22 -9.26 33.89 -4.12
CA GLU A 22 -10.11 34.68 -5.01
C GLU A 22 -11.00 33.82 -5.93
N MET A 23 -10.50 32.68 -6.41
CA MET A 23 -11.23 31.83 -7.36
C MET A 23 -12.02 30.73 -6.64
N ASP A 24 -11.43 30.09 -5.64
CA ASP A 24 -12.09 28.98 -4.92
C ASP A 24 -12.99 29.48 -3.77
N GLY A 25 -12.98 30.78 -3.47
CA GLY A 25 -13.79 31.38 -2.41
C GLY A 25 -13.40 30.89 -1.01
N ILE A 26 -12.12 30.56 -0.82
CA ILE A 26 -11.59 30.02 0.44
C ILE A 26 -11.02 31.17 1.26
N ALA A 27 -11.42 31.29 2.53
CA ALA A 27 -10.98 32.43 3.36
C ALA A 27 -9.49 32.37 3.73
N LYS A 28 -8.93 31.16 3.90
CA LYS A 28 -7.53 30.92 4.20
C LYS A 28 -7.11 29.49 3.83
N ALA A 29 -5.84 29.31 3.53
CA ALA A 29 -5.25 27.97 3.48
C ALA A 29 -5.24 27.36 4.89
N ASP A 30 -5.59 26.08 5.00
CA ASP A 30 -5.50 25.32 6.25
C ASP A 30 -4.11 24.70 6.43
N MET A 31 -3.38 24.45 5.34
CA MET A 31 -2.05 23.86 5.32
C MET A 31 -1.27 24.31 4.08
N GLU A 32 0.06 24.40 4.22
CA GLU A 32 0.98 24.75 3.13
C GLU A 32 2.11 23.71 3.11
N ILE A 33 2.38 23.09 1.96
CA ILE A 33 3.44 22.09 1.78
C ILE A 33 4.26 22.41 0.53
N SER A 34 5.43 21.80 0.39
CA SER A 34 6.20 21.93 -0.85
C SER A 34 5.57 21.14 -2.00
N ASP A 35 5.87 21.53 -3.25
CA ASP A 35 5.39 20.80 -4.42
C ASP A 35 5.98 19.38 -4.44
N GLU A 36 7.25 19.26 -4.06
CA GLU A 36 7.98 17.99 -4.02
C GLU A 36 7.40 17.01 -2.98
N GLU A 37 6.99 17.49 -1.80
CA GLU A 37 6.28 16.68 -0.81
C GLU A 37 4.90 16.24 -1.31
N PHE A 38 4.18 17.12 -2.00
CA PHE A 38 2.86 16.79 -2.55
C PHE A 38 2.95 15.74 -3.67
N GLU A 39 3.95 15.85 -4.53
CA GLU A 39 4.24 14.87 -5.59
C GLU A 39 4.64 13.52 -5.01
N LYS A 40 5.50 13.49 -3.99
CA LYS A 40 5.87 12.25 -3.26
C LYS A 40 4.66 11.58 -2.60
N ALA A 41 3.64 12.36 -2.25
CA ALA A 41 2.38 11.85 -1.74
C ALA A 41 1.39 11.40 -2.83
N GLY A 42 1.82 11.38 -4.10
CA GLY A 42 0.99 11.02 -5.24
C GLY A 42 -0.11 12.05 -5.55
N CYS A 43 0.11 13.31 -5.16
CA CYS A 43 -0.87 14.40 -5.29
C CYS A 43 -2.23 14.09 -4.60
N LEU A 44 -2.22 13.19 -3.61
CA LEU A 44 -3.41 12.79 -2.88
C LEU A 44 -3.57 13.65 -1.63
N ALA A 45 -4.70 14.33 -1.48
CA ALA A 45 -5.10 14.96 -0.23
C ALA A 45 -6.59 14.78 0.03
N ARG A 46 -6.96 14.38 1.25
CA ARG A 46 -8.35 14.11 1.64
C ARG A 46 -8.60 14.40 3.11
N ILE A 47 -9.87 14.47 3.49
CA ILE A 47 -10.28 14.64 4.88
C ILE A 47 -10.49 13.27 5.52
N ILE A 48 -9.74 12.97 6.59
CA ILE A 48 -9.93 11.78 7.43
C ILE A 48 -10.07 12.25 8.87
N GLY A 49 -11.15 11.88 9.55
CA GLY A 49 -11.43 12.32 10.93
C GLY A 49 -11.48 13.86 11.10
N GLY A 50 -11.89 14.60 10.06
CA GLY A 50 -11.95 16.07 10.07
C GLY A 50 -10.61 16.80 9.85
N LYS A 51 -9.52 16.04 9.66
CA LYS A 51 -8.17 16.55 9.40
C LYS A 51 -7.78 16.31 7.95
N ILE A 52 -7.01 17.23 7.37
CA ILE A 52 -6.39 17.03 6.06
C ILE A 52 -5.28 15.99 6.24
N VAL A 53 -5.34 14.92 5.46
CA VAL A 53 -4.31 13.89 5.34
C VAL A 53 -3.75 13.95 3.93
N ILE A 54 -2.43 13.98 3.82
CA ILE A 54 -1.69 14.00 2.57
C ILE A 54 -1.16 12.60 2.31
N GLY A 55 -1.41 12.08 1.10
CA GLY A 55 -0.98 10.76 0.68
C GLY A 55 -1.82 9.61 1.25
N LYS A 56 -1.28 8.40 1.06
CA LYS A 56 -1.75 7.18 1.72
C LYS A 56 -1.38 7.27 3.20
N THR A 57 -2.31 6.88 4.06
CA THR A 57 -2.08 6.70 5.49
C THR A 57 -1.05 5.58 5.72
N GLU A 58 -0.45 5.54 6.91
CA GLU A 58 0.45 4.45 7.29
C GLU A 58 -0.26 3.09 7.20
N ASP A 59 -1.51 3.02 7.62
CA ASP A 59 -2.33 1.80 7.55
C ASP A 59 -2.58 1.35 6.10
N GLU A 60 -2.88 2.26 5.18
CA GLU A 60 -3.06 1.92 3.77
C GLU A 60 -1.76 1.50 3.10
N LYS A 61 -0.64 2.17 3.41
CA LYS A 61 0.68 1.76 2.92
C LYS A 61 1.02 0.36 3.40
N LYS A 62 0.82 0.09 4.70
CA LYS A 62 1.03 -1.23 5.30
C LYS A 62 0.13 -2.28 4.66
N THR A 63 -1.13 -1.95 4.39
CA THR A 63 -2.08 -2.86 3.73
C THR A 63 -1.61 -3.21 2.31
N GLU A 64 -1.12 -2.24 1.56
CA GLU A 64 -0.58 -2.45 0.21
C GLU A 64 0.72 -3.26 0.24
N GLU A 65 1.66 -2.93 1.13
CA GLU A 65 2.90 -3.69 1.35
C GLU A 65 2.61 -5.15 1.73
N ASN A 66 1.64 -5.37 2.62
CA ASN A 66 1.16 -6.71 2.98
C ASN A 66 0.60 -7.44 1.75
N ALA A 67 -0.22 -6.76 0.94
CA ALA A 67 -0.83 -7.34 -0.25
C ALA A 67 0.22 -7.72 -1.32
N GLU A 68 1.21 -6.85 -1.56
CA GLU A 68 2.33 -7.13 -2.45
C GLU A 68 3.15 -8.33 -1.95
N ARG A 69 3.41 -8.39 -0.64
CA ARG A 69 4.14 -9.50 -0.04
C ARG A 69 3.37 -10.82 -0.13
N ILE A 70 2.06 -10.80 0.14
CA ILE A 70 1.19 -11.97 -0.02
C ILE A 70 1.20 -12.46 -1.47
N LEU A 71 1.10 -11.55 -2.44
CA LEU A 71 1.14 -11.91 -3.87
C LEU A 71 2.47 -12.59 -4.23
N PHE A 72 3.59 -12.03 -3.79
CA PHE A 72 4.91 -12.63 -3.98
C PHE A 72 4.98 -14.05 -3.40
N LEU A 73 4.54 -14.24 -2.16
CA LEU A 73 4.56 -15.56 -1.50
C LEU A 73 3.64 -16.57 -2.19
N LYS A 74 2.46 -16.14 -2.66
CA LYS A 74 1.53 -16.97 -3.44
C LYS A 74 2.16 -17.38 -4.78
N ASN A 75 2.93 -16.51 -5.43
CA ASN A 75 3.69 -16.86 -6.63
C ASN A 75 4.79 -17.89 -6.33
N CYS A 76 5.56 -17.72 -5.25
CA CYS A 76 6.56 -18.73 -4.84
C CYS A 76 5.92 -20.10 -4.57
N LEU A 77 4.72 -20.13 -3.99
CA LEU A 77 3.95 -21.36 -3.80
C LEU A 77 3.53 -21.98 -5.15
N ALA A 78 3.08 -21.19 -6.10
CA ALA A 78 2.69 -21.66 -7.43
C ALA A 78 3.89 -22.20 -8.22
N GLU A 79 5.01 -21.48 -8.23
CA GLU A 79 6.26 -21.86 -8.90
C GLU A 79 6.85 -23.18 -8.38
N THR A 80 6.54 -23.54 -7.14
CA THR A 80 7.05 -24.76 -6.48
C THR A 80 5.99 -25.84 -6.33
N ASP A 81 4.84 -25.73 -7.00
CA ASP A 81 3.74 -26.68 -6.82
C ASP A 81 4.00 -28.05 -7.46
N TYR A 82 4.83 -28.09 -8.51
CA TYR A 82 5.28 -29.32 -9.16
C TYR A 82 5.96 -30.32 -8.19
N ILE A 83 6.52 -29.84 -7.07
CA ILE A 83 7.15 -30.70 -6.05
C ILE A 83 6.13 -31.72 -5.52
N ALA A 84 4.88 -31.29 -5.31
CA ALA A 84 3.83 -32.20 -4.84
C ALA A 84 3.50 -33.26 -5.90
N ALA A 85 3.46 -32.89 -7.19
CA ALA A 85 3.24 -33.82 -8.29
C ALA A 85 4.36 -34.87 -8.37
N LYS A 86 5.63 -34.45 -8.34
CA LYS A 86 6.78 -35.37 -8.36
C LYS A 86 6.77 -36.39 -7.22
N ILE A 87 6.40 -35.95 -6.03
CA ILE A 87 6.28 -36.84 -4.87
C ILE A 87 5.11 -37.82 -5.05
N ALA A 88 3.96 -37.34 -5.53
CA ALA A 88 2.76 -38.16 -5.73
C ALA A 88 2.94 -39.21 -6.85
N GLU A 89 3.68 -38.88 -7.90
CA GLU A 89 3.99 -39.76 -9.02
C GLU A 89 5.12 -40.76 -8.68
N GLY A 90 5.81 -40.57 -7.55
CA GLY A 90 6.93 -41.41 -7.13
C GLY A 90 8.25 -41.08 -7.85
N GLU A 91 8.33 -39.96 -8.57
CA GLU A 91 9.57 -39.49 -9.20
C GLU A 91 10.58 -38.92 -8.19
N ALA A 92 10.11 -38.49 -7.02
CA ALA A 92 10.93 -37.93 -5.94
C ALA A 92 10.35 -38.27 -4.56
N THR A 93 11.15 -38.12 -3.51
CA THR A 93 10.69 -38.25 -2.13
C THR A 93 10.57 -36.88 -1.44
N ALA A 94 9.98 -36.87 -0.24
CA ALA A 94 9.96 -35.66 0.59
C ALA A 94 11.36 -35.21 1.03
N GLU A 95 12.32 -36.14 1.12
CA GLU A 95 13.70 -35.84 1.51
C GLU A 95 14.43 -35.04 0.42
N ASP A 96 14.18 -35.35 -0.86
CA ASP A 96 14.75 -34.63 -2.02
C ASP A 96 14.39 -33.13 -2.02
N TYR A 97 13.29 -32.77 -1.36
CA TYR A 97 12.76 -31.41 -1.31
C TYR A 97 12.58 -30.88 0.12
N ALA A 98 13.26 -31.44 1.12
CA ALA A 98 13.06 -31.09 2.54
C ALA A 98 13.11 -29.58 2.80
N ASP A 99 14.13 -28.90 2.27
CA ASP A 99 14.31 -27.45 2.41
C ASP A 99 13.19 -26.66 1.74
N LYS A 100 12.77 -27.08 0.54
CA LYS A 100 11.68 -26.43 -0.20
C LYS A 100 10.32 -26.64 0.48
N ILE A 101 10.09 -27.81 1.07
CA ILE A 101 8.89 -28.08 1.87
C ILE A 101 8.88 -27.19 3.12
N ALA A 102 10.01 -27.02 3.80
CA ALA A 102 10.14 -26.11 4.93
C ALA A 102 9.87 -24.64 4.53
N GLN A 103 10.44 -24.18 3.40
CA GLN A 103 10.17 -22.85 2.84
C GLN A 103 8.68 -22.66 2.53
N ARG A 104 8.03 -23.62 1.86
CA ARG A 104 6.59 -23.58 1.56
C ARG A 104 5.73 -23.50 2.82
N LYS A 105 6.12 -24.14 3.92
CA LYS A 105 5.43 -24.02 5.22
C LYS A 105 5.61 -22.62 5.81
N ALA A 106 6.82 -22.08 5.75
CA ALA A 106 7.12 -20.72 6.22
C ALA A 106 6.32 -19.67 5.44
N TRP A 107 6.26 -19.76 4.10
CA TRP A 107 5.47 -18.84 3.27
C TRP A 107 3.97 -18.87 3.61
N ARG A 108 3.38 -20.07 3.81
CA ARG A 108 1.98 -20.18 4.21
C ARG A 108 1.72 -19.55 5.58
N LYS A 109 2.64 -19.72 6.52
CA LYS A 109 2.57 -19.08 7.84
C LYS A 109 2.61 -17.56 7.71
N GLU A 110 3.58 -17.04 6.95
CA GLU A 110 3.73 -15.60 6.71
C GLU A 110 2.49 -15.00 6.01
N ILE A 111 1.93 -15.68 5.00
CA ILE A 111 0.66 -15.27 4.37
C ILE A 111 -0.46 -15.16 5.42
N SER A 112 -0.62 -16.17 6.27
CA SER A 112 -1.68 -16.17 7.30
C SER A 112 -1.50 -15.03 8.32
N GLU A 113 -0.26 -14.72 8.68
CA GLU A 113 0.07 -13.61 9.59
C GLU A 113 -0.26 -12.26 8.95
N LEU A 114 0.10 -12.07 7.67
CA LEU A 114 -0.18 -10.84 6.92
C LEU A 114 -1.66 -10.64 6.61
N GLU A 115 -2.41 -11.72 6.35
CA GLU A 115 -3.87 -11.68 6.11
C GLU A 115 -4.67 -11.39 7.39
N SER A 116 -4.07 -11.58 8.57
CA SER A 116 -4.70 -11.34 9.88
C SER A 116 -4.27 -10.02 10.54
N ALA A 117 -3.36 -9.28 9.90
CA ALA A 117 -2.76 -8.05 10.43
C ALA A 117 -3.55 -6.79 10.06
#